data_AF-A0A6I1FCD1-F1
#
_entry.id   AF-A0A6I1FCD1-F1
#
_cell.length_a   1.000
_cell.length_b   1.000
_cell.length_c   1.000
_cell.angle_alpha   90.00
_cell.angle_beta   90.00
_cell.angle_gamma   90.00
#
_symmetry.space_group_name_H-M   'P 1'
#
loop_
_entity.id
_entity.type
_entity.pdbx_description
1 polymer ?
#
loop_
_entity_poly.entity_id
_entity_poly.type
_entity_poly.pdbx_seq_one_letter_code
_entity_poly.pdbx_strand_id
1 'polypeptide(L)' 'MIGERIRYLRLQKGYSISRLAKESGVSKTYLSNLDRGIQDNPSLQILEKIAKKLGTSVDHLISEDFNKNN' A
#
# COMPACT_ATOMS: atom_id res chain seq x y z
N MET A 1 9.69 1.33 4.36
CA MET A 1 9.64 0.00 3.69
C MET A 1 8.24 -0.38 3.21
N ILE A 2 7.24 -0.44 4.08
CA ILE A 2 5.85 -0.79 3.70
C ILE A 2 5.26 0.20 2.69
N GLY A 3 5.48 1.50 2.92
CA GLY A 3 5.04 2.57 2.01
C GLY A 3 5.54 2.42 0.57
N GLU A 4 6.83 2.08 0.40
CA GLU A 4 7.40 1.84 -0.93
C GLU A 4 6.77 0.64 -1.63
N ARG A 5 6.44 -0.41 -0.89
CA ARG A 5 5.80 -1.63 -1.43
C ARG A 5 4.40 -1.36 -1.90
N ILE A 6 3.62 -0.66 -1.08
CA ILE A 6 2.27 -0.22 -1.42
C ILE A 6 2.33 0.67 -2.66
N ARG A 7 3.27 1.62 -2.72
CA ARG A 7 3.50 2.46 -3.90
C ARG A 7 3.85 1.64 -5.14
N TYR A 8 4.77 0.68 -5.03
CA TYR A 8 5.18 -0.18 -6.14
C TYR A 8 3.99 -0.98 -6.70
N LEU A 9 3.28 -1.71 -5.84
CA LEU A 9 2.12 -2.51 -6.24
C LEU A 9 0.98 -1.65 -6.80
N ARG A 10 0.77 -0.47 -6.20
CA ARG A 10 -0.18 0.54 -6.69
C ARG A 10 0.15 0.96 -8.12
N LEU A 11 1.42 1.24 -8.42
CA LEU A 11 1.86 1.64 -9.75
C LEU A 11 1.80 0.47 -10.75
N GLN A 12 2.15 -0.75 -10.36
CA GLN A 12 2.01 -1.95 -11.19
C GLN A 12 0.56 -2.19 -11.62
N LYS A 13 -0.41 -1.88 -10.75
CA LYS A 13 -1.84 -1.91 -11.08
C LYS A 13 -2.36 -0.71 -11.88
N GLY A 14 -1.51 0.30 -12.15
CA GLY A 14 -1.93 1.56 -12.78
C GLY A 14 -2.85 2.41 -11.90
N TYR A 15 -2.79 2.25 -10.57
CA TYR A 15 -3.64 2.98 -9.64
C TYR A 15 -2.99 4.33 -9.31
N SER A 16 -3.78 5.41 -9.34
CA SER A 16 -3.39 6.67 -8.69
C SER A 16 -3.61 6.58 -7.18
N ILE A 17 -2.99 7.48 -6.39
CA ILE A 17 -3.24 7.56 -4.94
C ILE A 17 -4.74 7.79 -4.68
N SER A 18 -5.36 8.70 -5.43
CA SER A 18 -6.81 8.98 -5.30
C SER A 18 -7.66 7.74 -5.59
N ARG A 19 -7.28 6.93 -6.59
CA ARG A 19 -7.99 5.70 -6.93
C ARG A 19 -7.87 4.67 -5.81
N LEU A 20 -6.64 4.39 -5.34
CA LEU A 20 -6.43 3.45 -4.25
C LEU A 20 -7.15 3.90 -2.97
N ALA A 21 -7.14 5.20 -2.66
CA ALA A 21 -7.86 5.76 -1.52
C ALA A 21 -9.36 5.48 -1.59
N LYS A 22 -9.97 5.79 -2.74
CA LYS A 22 -11.39 5.54 -2.98
C LYS A 22 -11.72 4.05 -2.89
N GLU A 23 -10.92 3.19 -3.52
CA GLU A 23 -11.20 1.75 -3.57
C GLU A 23 -10.95 1.06 -2.22
N SER A 24 -9.93 1.45 -1.47
CA SER A 24 -9.60 0.86 -0.15
C SER A 24 -10.39 1.46 1.01
N GLY A 25 -11.05 2.60 0.81
CA GLY A 25 -11.70 3.34 1.89
C GLY A 25 -10.69 3.92 2.90
N VAL A 26 -9.45 4.13 2.47
CA VAL A 26 -8.38 4.78 3.25
C VAL A 26 -8.27 6.23 2.77
N SER A 27 -8.00 7.16 3.68
CA SER A 27 -7.91 8.57 3.28
C SER A 27 -6.74 8.81 2.31
N LYS A 28 -6.97 9.71 1.35
CA LYS A 28 -5.94 10.07 0.35
C LYS A 28 -4.68 10.63 1.02
N THR A 29 -4.85 11.46 2.05
CA THR A 29 -3.73 12.02 2.83
C THR A 29 -2.93 10.91 3.52
N TYR A 30 -3.61 9.93 4.13
CA TYR A 30 -2.96 8.80 4.77
C TYR A 30 -2.13 7.99 3.78
N LEU A 31 -2.72 7.61 2.64
CA LEU A 31 -1.99 6.90 1.58
C LEU A 31 -0.83 7.72 1.02
N SER A 32 -0.98 9.04 0.89
CA SER A 32 0.12 9.89 0.45
C SER A 32 1.27 9.93 1.46
N ASN A 33 0.97 9.92 2.76
CA ASN A 33 1.99 9.88 3.81
C ASN A 33 2.68 8.52 3.85
N LEU A 34 1.90 7.45 3.68
CA LEU A 34 2.40 6.08 3.57
C LEU A 34 3.34 5.93 2.37
N ASP A 35 2.93 6.34 1.16
CA ASP A 35 3.77 6.29 -0.06
C ASP A 35 5.08 7.09 0.07
N ARG A 36 5.13 8.10 0.95
CA ARG A 36 6.29 8.96 1.20
C ARG A 36 7.15 8.49 2.38
N GLY A 37 6.74 7.44 3.11
CA GLY A 37 7.43 6.99 4.32
C GLY A 37 7.33 7.96 5.50
N ILE A 38 6.34 8.86 5.49
CA ILE A 38 6.04 9.74 6.65
C ILE A 38 5.28 8.95 7.71
N GLN A 39 4.50 7.96 7.27
CA GLN A 39 3.73 7.08 8.14
C GLN A 39 4.11 5.63 7.86
N ASP A 40 4.68 4.97 8.87
CA ASP A 40 5.27 3.63 8.69
C ASP A 40 4.60 2.54 9.53
N ASN A 41 3.68 2.92 10.44
CA ASN A 41 2.97 1.98 11.31
C ASN A 41 1.45 2.00 11.05
N PRO A 42 0.99 1.50 9.89
CA PRO A 42 -0.44 1.33 9.64
C PRO A 42 -1.03 0.21 10.48
N SER A 43 -2.29 0.37 10.88
CA SER A 43 -3.01 -0.71 11.56
C SER A 43 -3.24 -1.89 10.61
N LEU A 44 -3.38 -3.09 11.18
CA LEU A 44 -3.68 -4.31 10.42
C LEU A 44 -4.91 -4.12 9.52
N GLN A 45 -5.96 -3.48 10.04
CA GLN A 45 -7.18 -3.19 9.28
C GLN A 45 -6.95 -2.31 8.04
N ILE A 46 -6.04 -1.33 8.12
CA ILE A 46 -5.68 -0.51 6.95
C ILE A 46 -4.89 -1.34 5.94
N LEU A 47 -3.95 -2.15 6.42
CA LEU A 47 -3.16 -3.04 5.56
C LEU A 47 -4.06 -4.03 4.82
N GLU A 48 -5.04 -4.65 5.49
CA GLU A 48 -6.00 -5.57 4.87
C GLU A 48 -6.81 -4.90 3.76
N LYS A 49 -7.31 -3.68 4.02
CA LYS A 49 -8.06 -2.89 3.03
C LYS A 49 -7.22 -2.60 1.79
N ILE A 50 -5.97 -2.21 1.98
CA ILE A 50 -5.04 -1.90 0.90
C ILE A 50 -4.66 -3.18 0.15
N ALA A 51 -4.24 -4.23 0.86
CA ALA A 51 -3.83 -5.51 0.31
C ALA A 51 -4.92 -6.13 -0.57
N LYS A 52 -6.17 -6.13 -0.09
CA LYS A 52 -7.33 -6.62 -0.84
C LYS A 52 -7.51 -5.91 -2.18
N LYS A 53 -7.26 -4.61 -2.25
CA LYS A 53 -7.39 -3.82 -3.50
C LYS A 53 -6.15 -3.94 -4.38
N LEU A 54 -4.98 -4.11 -3.78
CA LEU A 54 -3.75 -4.39 -4.49
C LEU A 54 -3.64 -5.86 -4.95
N GLY A 55 -4.56 -6.74 -4.55
CA GLY A 55 -4.57 -8.15 -4.94
C GLY A 55 -3.40 -8.92 -4.35
N THR A 56 -2.98 -8.56 -3.14
CA THR A 56 -1.87 -9.17 -2.41
C THR A 56 -2.31 -9.49 -0.97
N SER A 57 -1.45 -10.13 -0.18
CA SER A 57 -1.66 -10.38 1.26
C SER A 57 -1.02 -9.28 2.12
N VAL A 58 -1.46 -9.17 3.37
CA VAL A 58 -0.81 -8.28 4.34
C VAL A 58 0.63 -8.72 4.59
N ASP A 59 0.86 -10.03 4.69
CA ASP A 59 2.20 -10.62 4.86
C ASP A 59 3.17 -10.15 3.78
N HIS A 60 2.72 -10.09 2.52
CA HIS A 60 3.56 -9.60 1.42
C HIS A 60 3.87 -8.09 1.52
N LEU A 61 2.97 -7.30 2.13
CA LEU A 61 3.23 -5.87 2.37
C LEU A 61 4.28 -5.66 3.46
N ILE A 62 4.33 -6.53 4.48
CA ILE A 62 5.23 -6.38 5.63
C ILE A 62 6.53 -7.20 5.51
N SER A 63 6.54 -8.27 4.72
CA SER A 63 7.68 -9.19 4.53
C SER A 63 8.98 -8.47 4.21
N GLU A 64 10.08 -8.76 4.91
CA GLU A 64 11.38 -8.12 4.70
C GLU A 64 11.97 -8.41 3.30
N ASP A 65 11.58 -9.52 2.67
CA ASP A 65 12.13 -10.06 1.42
C ASP A 65 11.57 -9.43 0.14
N PHE A 66 10.94 -8.25 0.22
CA PHE A 66 10.37 -7.61 -0.95
C PHE A 66 11.44 -7.22 -1.98
N ASN A 67 11.58 -8.05 -3.01
CA ASN A 67 12.39 -7.79 -4.19
C ASN A 67 11.54 -7.17 -5.30
N LYS A 68 11.97 -6.02 -5.84
CA LYS A 68 11.26 -5.26 -6.89
C LYS A 68 11.27 -5.94 -8.28
N ASN A 69 11.79 -7.17 -8.38
CA ASN A 69 12.07 -7.89 -9.62
C ASN A 69 11.21 -9.18 -9.70
N ASN A 70 10.05 -9.07 -10.36
CA ASN A 70 9.40 -10.14 -11.11
C ASN A 70 8.61 -9.49 -12.25
#